data_AF-A0A3P3VPM0-F1
#
_entry.id   AF-A0A3P3VPM0-F1
#
_cell.length_a   1.000
_cell.length_b   1.000
_cell.length_c   1.000
_cell.angle_alpha   90.00
_cell.angle_beta   90.00
_cell.angle_gamma   90.00
#
_symmetry.space_group_name_H-M   'P 1'
#
loop_
_entity.id
_entity.type
_entity.pdbx_description
1 polymer ?
#
loop_
_entity_poly.entity_id
_entity_poly.type
_entity_poly.pdbx_seq_one_letter_code
_entity_poly.pdbx_strand_id
1 'polypeptide(L)'
;MKKAITLVMLMLIASVLLLLAFPSPIDAVAYRAPEPPPATGILTPNQRLTEATLLAKGAIFGPEDVAVDTLGRIYGGTQDGKIMRLHEGQLELFVDLGAQGKRARPLGLHFDQQDNLIVCDAWQGLLSISPEGRVTVLATEAEGVPFAFADDLDIARDGIIYFSDASSRFHQPDYALDLLEARPWGRLLAYNPATGTIRVLMRDLYFANGVALSANEDFVLVNETYRYRIQRYWLKGPKAGTHDLFIDNLPGLPDGVSGNRKGTFWVALATPRKASIDRMHMHPRIKNLIAKLPRFMWPKPVRYGYVLALDEQGEITSSLHDPSGEHLEMVTSAEEHNGYLYLGSLHNDRIGRLKL
;
A
#
# COMPACT_ATOMS: atom_id res chain seq x y z
N MET A 1 -18.66 31.29 -36.68
CA MET A 1 -19.31 30.71 -35.48
C MET A 1 -20.01 29.38 -35.75
N LYS A 2 -21.05 29.29 -36.60
CA LYS A 2 -21.77 28.01 -36.87
C LYS A 2 -20.86 26.85 -37.31
N LYS A 3 -19.94 27.08 -38.27
CA LYS A 3 -18.98 26.06 -38.74
C LYS A 3 -18.04 25.53 -37.65
N ALA A 4 -17.62 26.39 -36.72
CA ALA A 4 -16.76 26.00 -35.60
C ALA A 4 -17.52 25.14 -34.58
N ILE A 5 -18.78 25.50 -34.27
CA ILE A 5 -19.65 24.71 -33.39
C ILE A 5 -19.92 23.33 -34.00
N THR A 6 -20.20 23.26 -35.30
CA THR A 6 -20.39 21.98 -36.00
C THR A 6 -19.13 21.11 -35.96
N LEU A 7 -17.94 21.70 -36.19
CA LEU A 7 -16.68 20.96 -36.11
C LEU A 7 -16.41 20.40 -34.72
N VAL A 8 -16.65 21.19 -33.66
CA VAL A 8 -16.51 20.74 -32.27
C VAL A 8 -17.47 19.60 -31.96
N MET A 9 -18.74 19.69 -32.38
CA MET A 9 -19.69 18.58 -32.21
C MET A 9 -19.24 17.31 -32.95
N LEU A 10 -18.76 17.43 -34.20
CA LEU A 10 -18.28 16.27 -34.96
C LEU A 10 -17.07 15.62 -34.29
N MET A 11 -16.12 16.41 -33.77
CA MET A 11 -14.98 15.88 -33.01
C MET A 11 -15.42 15.19 -31.72
N LEU A 12 -16.41 15.73 -31.01
CA LEU A 12 -16.94 15.13 -29.79
C LEU A 12 -17.68 13.81 -30.07
N ILE A 13 -18.50 13.77 -31.12
CA ILE A 13 -19.17 12.55 -31.59
C ILE A 13 -18.15 11.50 -32.01
N ALA A 14 -17.14 11.88 -32.80
CA ALA A 14 -16.06 10.98 -33.21
C ALA A 14 -15.31 10.42 -31.99
N SER A 15 -15.02 11.26 -31.00
CA SER A 15 -14.36 10.84 -29.75
C SER A 15 -15.20 9.85 -28.95
N VAL A 16 -16.52 10.07 -28.84
CA VAL A 16 -17.45 9.13 -28.19
C VAL A 16 -17.54 7.81 -28.96
N LEU A 17 -17.63 7.86 -30.29
CA LEU A 17 -17.65 6.66 -31.13
C LEU A 17 -16.35 5.85 -30.98
N LEU A 18 -15.19 6.51 -30.93
CA LEU A 18 -13.90 5.86 -30.66
C LEU A 18 -13.88 5.21 -29.27
N LEU A 19 -14.32 5.91 -28.22
CA LEU A 19 -14.40 5.37 -26.86
C LEU A 19 -15.31 4.13 -26.75
N LEU A 20 -16.38 4.08 -27.55
CA LEU A 20 -17.28 2.92 -27.61
C LEU A 20 -16.69 1.77 -28.44
N ALA A 21 -15.93 2.07 -29.50
CA ALA A 21 -15.37 1.09 -30.42
C ALA A 21 -14.12 0.36 -29.88
N PHE A 22 -13.25 1.03 -29.12
CA PHE A 22 -12.06 0.38 -28.54
C PHE A 22 -12.44 -0.48 -27.33
N PRO A 23 -11.85 -1.68 -27.15
CA PRO A 23 -12.08 -2.48 -25.95
C PRO A 23 -11.59 -1.75 -24.69
N SER A 24 -12.20 -2.04 -23.53
CA SER A 24 -11.70 -1.52 -22.26
C SER A 24 -10.47 -2.30 -21.83
N PRO A 25 -9.47 -1.68 -21.18
CA PRO A 25 -8.31 -2.41 -20.63
C PRO A 25 -8.66 -3.28 -19.41
N ILE A 26 -9.90 -3.17 -18.90
CA ILE A 26 -10.39 -3.91 -17.73
C ILE A 26 -11.67 -4.66 -18.08
N ASP A 27 -12.01 -5.65 -17.25
CA ASP A 27 -13.30 -6.32 -17.22
C ASP A 27 -13.96 -6.12 -15.85
N ALA A 28 -14.49 -4.92 -15.66
CA ALA A 28 -14.95 -4.47 -14.37
C ALA A 28 -16.17 -5.25 -13.85
N VAL A 29 -16.16 -5.61 -12.55
CA VAL A 29 -17.32 -6.21 -11.86
C VAL A 29 -17.98 -5.22 -10.89
N ALA A 30 -19.27 -5.42 -10.60
CA ALA A 30 -19.96 -4.54 -9.65
C ALA A 30 -19.50 -4.84 -8.23
N TYR A 31 -19.32 -3.79 -7.43
CA TYR A 31 -19.11 -3.90 -5.99
C TYR A 31 -20.04 -2.93 -5.29
N ARG A 32 -20.80 -3.44 -4.30
CA ARG A 32 -21.64 -2.63 -3.43
C ARG A 32 -20.91 -2.52 -2.09
N ALA A 33 -20.23 -1.40 -1.89
CA ALA A 33 -19.56 -1.14 -0.64
C ALA A 33 -20.59 -0.93 0.50
N PRO A 34 -20.29 -1.36 1.74
CA PRO A 34 -21.09 -1.04 2.91
C PRO A 34 -21.11 0.48 3.16
N GLU A 35 -22.12 0.95 3.88
CA GLU A 35 -22.18 2.36 4.31
C GLU A 35 -20.97 2.69 5.20
N PRO A 36 -20.26 3.80 4.95
CA PRO A 36 -19.06 4.13 5.70
C PRO A 36 -19.38 4.37 7.19
N PRO A 37 -18.48 3.98 8.11
CA PRO A 37 -18.65 4.27 9.53
C PRO A 37 -18.70 5.79 9.75
N PRO A 38 -19.51 6.26 10.72
CA PRO A 38 -19.57 7.69 11.03
C PRO A 38 -18.23 8.18 11.60
N ALA A 39 -17.83 9.39 11.21
CA ALA A 39 -16.62 10.04 11.72
C ALA A 39 -16.87 10.66 13.12
N THR A 40 -17.23 9.81 14.08
CA THR A 40 -17.57 10.18 15.46
C THR A 40 -16.83 9.28 16.46
N GLY A 41 -16.82 9.69 17.74
CA GLY A 41 -16.11 8.94 18.77
C GLY A 41 -14.62 8.88 18.47
N ILE A 42 -14.05 7.67 18.46
CA ILE A 42 -12.64 7.43 18.15
C ILE A 42 -12.29 7.98 16.76
N LEU A 43 -13.17 7.85 15.77
CA LEU A 43 -12.94 8.28 14.38
C LEU A 43 -13.17 9.79 14.14
N THR A 44 -13.37 10.58 15.20
CA THR A 44 -13.59 12.03 15.06
C THR A 44 -12.32 12.69 14.47
N PRO A 45 -12.42 13.44 13.36
CA PRO A 45 -11.28 14.12 12.78
C PRO A 45 -10.58 15.02 13.80
N ASN A 46 -9.25 14.90 13.88
CA ASN A 46 -8.39 15.70 14.75
C ASN A 46 -7.19 16.27 13.96
N GLN A 47 -6.18 16.81 14.64
CA GLN A 47 -4.98 17.39 14.00
C GLN A 47 -3.69 16.69 14.47
N ARG A 48 -3.77 15.51 15.07
CA ARG A 48 -2.60 14.85 15.69
C ARG A 48 -1.45 14.64 14.71
N LEU A 49 -1.72 14.38 13.43
CA LEU A 49 -0.65 14.17 12.44
C LEU A 49 0.11 15.47 12.11
N THR A 50 -0.47 16.65 12.37
CA THR A 50 0.23 17.94 12.12
C THR A 50 1.32 18.21 13.16
N GLU A 51 1.33 17.47 14.27
CA GLU A 51 2.37 17.53 15.31
C GLU A 51 3.66 16.79 14.91
N ALA A 52 3.63 16.00 13.82
CA ALA A 52 4.77 15.24 13.37
C ALA A 52 5.94 16.17 12.96
N THR A 53 7.16 15.81 13.34
CA THR A 53 8.36 16.45 12.75
C THR A 53 8.53 15.97 11.32
N LEU A 54 8.77 16.88 10.37
CA LEU A 54 9.00 16.55 8.97
C LEU A 54 10.50 16.37 8.71
N LEU A 55 10.89 15.13 8.41
CA LEU A 55 12.25 14.74 8.12
C LEU A 55 12.50 14.78 6.61
N ALA A 56 13.73 15.14 6.21
CA ALA A 56 14.18 15.19 4.81
C ALA A 56 13.26 15.99 3.86
N LYS A 57 12.50 16.97 4.38
CA LYS A 57 11.52 17.73 3.62
C LYS A 57 12.15 18.42 2.41
N GLY A 58 11.64 18.13 1.22
CA GLY A 58 12.11 18.65 -0.06
C GLY A 58 13.37 17.95 -0.61
N ALA A 59 13.93 16.97 0.11
CA ALA A 59 15.14 16.24 -0.26
C ALA A 59 14.89 14.76 -0.57
N ILE A 60 13.73 14.22 -0.18
CA ILE A 60 13.25 12.87 -0.52
C ILE A 60 11.93 12.99 -1.28
N PHE A 61 11.58 12.02 -2.13
CA PHE A 61 10.33 12.08 -2.88
C PHE A 61 9.64 10.71 -2.97
N GLY A 62 8.38 10.69 -2.54
CA GLY A 62 7.54 9.50 -2.42
C GLY A 62 8.16 8.37 -1.59
N PRO A 63 8.71 8.62 -0.37
CA PRO A 63 9.17 7.56 0.53
C PRO A 63 7.96 6.76 1.02
N GLU A 64 7.59 5.72 0.27
CA GLU A 64 6.30 5.06 0.44
C GLU A 64 6.25 4.29 1.75
N ASP A 65 7.16 3.34 1.94
CA ASP A 65 7.41 2.70 3.22
C ASP A 65 8.69 3.21 3.90
N VAL A 66 8.76 3.06 5.23
CA VAL A 66 9.83 3.57 6.08
C VAL A 66 10.29 2.55 7.11
N ALA A 67 11.48 1.98 6.94
CA ALA A 67 12.10 1.11 7.94
C ALA A 67 13.08 1.87 8.84
N VAL A 68 13.20 1.47 10.10
CA VAL A 68 14.20 1.98 11.03
C VAL A 68 15.07 0.83 11.53
N ASP A 69 16.38 0.94 11.35
CA ASP A 69 17.31 -0.10 11.81
C ASP A 69 17.65 0.03 13.30
N THR A 70 18.42 -0.95 13.79
CA THR A 70 18.86 -1.04 15.19
C THR A 70 19.72 0.15 15.66
N LEU A 71 20.30 0.91 14.73
CA LEU A 71 21.09 2.12 15.00
C LEU A 71 20.25 3.41 14.91
N GLY A 72 18.94 3.29 14.65
CA GLY A 72 18.02 4.42 14.51
C GLY A 72 18.19 5.16 13.18
N ARG A 73 18.82 4.55 12.17
CA ARG A 73 18.86 5.09 10.80
C ARG A 73 17.55 4.78 10.12
N ILE A 74 17.01 5.75 9.40
CA ILE A 74 15.70 5.69 8.77
C ILE A 74 15.90 5.46 7.28
N TYR A 75 15.19 4.51 6.70
CA TYR A 75 15.27 4.16 5.28
C TYR A 75 13.92 4.41 4.62
N GLY A 76 13.92 4.94 3.41
CA GLY A 76 12.68 5.18 2.66
C GLY A 76 12.82 4.86 1.19
N GLY A 77 11.87 4.10 0.64
CA GLY A 77 11.80 3.71 -0.76
C GLY A 77 11.17 4.80 -1.63
N THR A 78 11.94 5.41 -2.53
CA THR A 78 11.52 6.58 -3.32
C THR A 78 10.90 6.21 -4.67
N GLN A 79 10.13 7.15 -5.23
CA GLN A 79 9.37 6.92 -6.46
C GLN A 79 10.24 6.60 -7.67
N ASP A 80 11.49 7.05 -7.68
CA ASP A 80 12.47 6.80 -8.73
C ASP A 80 13.28 5.51 -8.52
N GLY A 81 12.89 4.66 -7.57
CA GLY A 81 13.49 3.34 -7.38
C GLY A 81 14.73 3.34 -6.50
N LYS A 82 14.97 4.39 -5.71
CA LYS A 82 16.08 4.43 -4.75
C LYS A 82 15.60 4.08 -3.36
N ILE A 83 16.53 3.65 -2.53
CA ILE A 83 16.35 3.59 -1.08
C ILE A 83 17.29 4.65 -0.51
N MET A 84 16.70 5.66 0.12
CA MET A 84 17.43 6.74 0.77
C MET A 84 17.56 6.41 2.26
N ARG A 85 18.70 6.73 2.85
CA ARG A 85 18.99 6.56 4.27
C ARG A 85 19.18 7.92 4.93
N LEU A 86 18.50 8.14 6.04
CA LEU A 86 18.58 9.33 6.86
C LEU A 86 19.18 8.97 8.23
N HIS A 87 20.27 9.64 8.59
CA HIS A 87 20.89 9.52 9.91
C HIS A 87 21.37 10.88 10.38
N GLU A 88 21.01 11.26 11.61
CA GLU A 88 21.42 12.55 12.21
C GLU A 88 21.15 13.78 11.33
N GLY A 89 20.06 13.74 10.55
CA GLY A 89 19.68 14.83 9.63
C GLY A 89 20.40 14.80 8.27
N GLN A 90 21.35 13.89 8.06
CA GLN A 90 22.03 13.68 6.77
C GLN A 90 21.29 12.62 5.96
N LEU A 91 20.84 13.00 4.77
CA LEU A 91 20.20 12.11 3.80
C LEU A 91 21.23 11.65 2.77
N GLU A 92 21.38 10.35 2.60
CA GLU A 92 22.29 9.75 1.64
C GLU A 92 21.61 8.64 0.83
N LEU A 93 22.15 8.35 -0.34
CA LEU A 93 21.72 7.20 -1.13
C LEU A 93 22.27 5.93 -0.49
N PHE A 94 21.38 4.99 -0.14
CA PHE A 94 21.79 3.66 0.29
C PHE A 94 21.96 2.73 -0.92
N VAL A 95 20.91 2.58 -1.72
CA VAL A 95 20.91 1.74 -2.93
C VAL A 95 20.05 2.38 -4.02
N ASP A 96 20.50 2.30 -5.27
CA ASP A 96 19.70 2.63 -6.45
C ASP A 96 19.28 1.35 -7.18
N LEU A 97 18.03 0.92 -6.94
CA LEU A 97 17.46 -0.28 -7.57
C LEU A 97 17.04 -0.02 -9.02
N GLY A 98 16.86 1.25 -9.40
CA GLY A 98 16.60 1.70 -10.77
C GLY A 98 17.86 1.90 -11.61
N ALA A 99 19.04 1.70 -11.02
CA ALA A 99 20.31 1.84 -11.71
C ALA A 99 20.35 1.00 -13.01
N GLN A 100 21.06 1.53 -14.01
CA GLN A 100 21.17 0.91 -15.34
C GLN A 100 19.83 0.81 -16.09
N GLY A 101 18.85 1.65 -15.76
CA GLY A 101 17.56 1.72 -16.46
C GLY A 101 16.58 0.63 -16.09
N LYS A 102 16.81 -0.07 -14.97
CA LYS A 102 15.86 -1.03 -14.42
C LYS A 102 14.61 -0.29 -13.92
N ARG A 103 13.46 -0.94 -14.01
CA ARG A 103 12.27 -0.48 -13.31
C ARG A 103 12.35 -0.95 -11.86
N ALA A 104 12.06 -0.04 -10.96
CA ALA A 104 12.10 -0.29 -9.53
C ALA A 104 11.10 0.65 -8.85
N ARG A 105 10.47 0.15 -7.80
CA ARG A 105 9.66 0.92 -6.87
C ARG A 105 9.60 0.10 -5.57
N PRO A 106 10.49 0.40 -4.61
CA PRO A 106 10.45 -0.22 -3.28
C PRO A 106 9.21 0.26 -2.54
N LEU A 107 8.43 -0.67 -1.99
CA LEU A 107 7.12 -0.43 -1.36
C LEU A 107 6.94 -1.10 0.01
N GLY A 108 7.77 -2.08 0.35
CA GLY A 108 7.74 -2.70 1.67
C GLY A 108 9.16 -2.92 2.12
N LEU A 109 9.48 -2.52 3.35
CA LEU A 109 10.84 -2.45 3.89
C LEU A 109 10.85 -3.02 5.32
N HIS A 110 11.57 -4.11 5.54
CA HIS A 110 11.75 -4.64 6.88
C HIS A 110 13.18 -5.15 7.08
N PHE A 111 13.76 -4.89 8.25
CA PHE A 111 15.07 -5.46 8.61
C PHE A 111 14.92 -6.90 9.10
N ASP A 112 15.77 -7.80 8.61
CA ASP A 112 15.90 -9.14 9.17
C ASP A 112 16.83 -9.15 10.41
N GLN A 113 17.01 -10.31 11.01
CA GLN A 113 17.85 -10.48 12.21
C GLN A 113 19.36 -10.32 11.94
N GLN A 114 19.77 -10.23 10.68
CA GLN A 114 21.15 -10.03 10.24
C GLN A 114 21.38 -8.58 9.75
N ASP A 115 20.45 -7.66 10.04
CA ASP A 115 20.43 -6.28 9.56
C ASP A 115 20.42 -6.14 8.03
N ASN A 116 20.01 -7.19 7.29
CA ASN A 116 19.69 -7.02 5.88
C ASN A 116 18.33 -6.34 5.76
N LEU A 117 18.22 -5.40 4.84
CA LEU A 117 16.95 -4.79 4.47
C LEU A 117 16.26 -5.68 3.45
N ILE A 118 15.17 -6.32 3.86
CA ILE A 118 14.27 -7.07 2.98
C ILE A 118 13.30 -6.08 2.35
N VAL A 119 13.12 -6.22 1.04
CA VAL A 119 12.37 -5.25 0.23
C VAL A 119 11.36 -5.96 -0.67
N CYS A 120 10.10 -5.54 -0.60
CA CYS A 120 9.14 -5.75 -1.67
C CYS A 120 9.30 -4.62 -2.69
N ASP A 121 9.75 -4.97 -3.90
CA ASP A 121 9.83 -4.04 -5.03
C ASP A 121 8.78 -4.41 -6.07
N ALA A 122 7.99 -3.42 -6.47
CA ALA A 122 6.84 -3.60 -7.36
C ALA A 122 7.18 -4.14 -8.77
N TRP A 123 8.46 -4.16 -9.14
CA TRP A 123 8.94 -4.66 -10.43
C TRP A 123 9.90 -5.83 -10.30
N GLN A 124 10.73 -5.84 -9.25
CA GLN A 124 11.83 -6.79 -9.08
C GLN A 124 11.48 -7.94 -8.13
N GLY A 125 10.32 -7.89 -7.46
CA GLY A 125 9.84 -8.93 -6.56
C GLY A 125 10.38 -8.76 -5.14
N LEU A 126 10.63 -9.88 -4.46
CA LEU A 126 11.19 -9.89 -3.10
C LEU A 126 12.71 -9.87 -3.16
N LEU A 127 13.33 -8.89 -2.49
CA LEU A 127 14.76 -8.64 -2.48
C LEU A 127 15.31 -8.68 -1.05
N SER A 128 16.61 -8.94 -0.94
CA SER A 128 17.42 -8.75 0.26
C SER A 128 18.58 -7.82 -0.07
N ILE A 129 18.83 -6.84 0.78
CA ILE A 129 19.91 -5.88 0.62
C ILE A 129 20.79 -5.92 1.86
N SER A 130 22.07 -6.27 1.70
CA SER A 130 23.00 -6.31 2.83
C SER A 130 23.32 -4.91 3.38
N PRO A 131 23.89 -4.79 4.60
CA PRO A 131 24.35 -3.51 5.14
C PRO A 131 25.32 -2.73 4.23
N GLU A 132 26.06 -3.43 3.38
CA GLU A 132 26.97 -2.88 2.37
C GLU A 132 26.28 -2.47 1.06
N GLY A 133 24.96 -2.64 0.96
CA GLY A 133 24.16 -2.30 -0.22
C GLY A 133 24.16 -3.38 -1.30
N ARG A 134 24.57 -4.63 -0.99
CA ARG A 134 24.52 -5.73 -1.97
C ARG A 134 23.08 -6.25 -2.12
N VAL A 135 22.52 -6.08 -3.30
CA VAL A 135 21.17 -6.54 -3.66
C VAL A 135 21.17 -8.00 -4.11
N THR A 136 20.29 -8.81 -3.53
CA THR A 136 20.03 -10.20 -3.90
C THR A 136 18.53 -10.38 -4.14
N VAL A 137 18.15 -10.94 -5.29
CA VAL A 137 16.76 -11.31 -5.57
C VAL A 137 16.44 -12.61 -4.84
N LEU A 138 15.44 -12.59 -3.97
CA LEU A 138 14.97 -13.77 -3.23
C LEU A 138 13.90 -14.53 -4.01
N ALA A 139 12.96 -13.80 -4.62
CA ALA A 139 11.82 -14.40 -5.33
C ALA A 139 11.19 -13.43 -6.35
N THR A 140 10.74 -13.96 -7.49
CA THR A 140 10.05 -13.20 -8.54
C THR A 140 8.72 -13.81 -8.96
N GLU A 141 8.40 -15.01 -8.51
CA GLU A 141 7.16 -15.71 -8.84
C GLU A 141 6.80 -16.75 -7.78
N ALA A 142 5.54 -17.18 -7.80
CA ALA A 142 5.07 -18.33 -7.04
C ALA A 142 4.04 -19.10 -7.85
N GLU A 143 4.12 -20.43 -7.82
CA GLU A 143 3.20 -21.33 -8.55
C GLU A 143 3.12 -21.03 -10.06
N GLY A 144 4.25 -20.62 -10.65
CA GLY A 144 4.34 -20.26 -12.08
C GLY A 144 3.67 -18.93 -12.44
N VAL A 145 3.26 -18.12 -11.45
CA VAL A 145 2.69 -16.79 -11.66
C VAL A 145 3.69 -15.74 -11.15
N PRO A 146 4.29 -14.95 -12.06
CA PRO A 146 5.16 -13.82 -11.70
C PRO A 146 4.49 -12.84 -10.76
N PHE A 147 5.27 -12.24 -9.87
CA PHE A 147 4.82 -11.09 -9.08
C PHE A 147 4.76 -9.89 -10.03
N ALA A 148 3.58 -9.32 -10.20
CA ALA A 148 3.42 -8.08 -10.95
C ALA A 148 3.45 -6.86 -10.03
N PHE A 149 3.27 -7.06 -8.72
CA PHE A 149 3.16 -5.98 -7.75
C PHE A 149 3.48 -6.46 -6.32
N ALA A 150 4.73 -6.87 -6.05
CA ALA A 150 5.15 -7.13 -4.67
C ALA A 150 5.11 -5.82 -3.88
N ASP A 151 4.37 -5.80 -2.77
CA ASP A 151 3.91 -4.55 -2.14
C ASP A 151 4.45 -4.40 -0.73
N ASP A 152 4.01 -5.21 0.23
CA ASP A 152 4.43 -5.10 1.64
C ASP A 152 4.91 -6.44 2.21
N LEU A 153 5.60 -6.42 3.37
CA LEU A 153 6.11 -7.60 4.04
C LEU A 153 6.28 -7.45 5.56
N ASP A 154 6.25 -8.58 6.27
CA ASP A 154 6.70 -8.68 7.66
C ASP A 154 7.49 -9.98 7.86
N ILE A 155 8.39 -9.99 8.83
CA ILE A 155 9.33 -11.08 9.08
C ILE A 155 9.04 -11.73 10.44
N ALA A 156 8.85 -13.04 10.44
CA ALA A 156 8.70 -13.80 11.69
C ALA A 156 10.04 -14.03 12.39
N ARG A 157 9.98 -14.35 13.68
CA ARG A 157 11.14 -14.63 14.54
C ARG A 157 11.98 -15.81 14.06
N ASP A 158 11.40 -16.73 13.28
CA ASP A 158 12.11 -17.85 12.66
C ASP A 158 12.72 -17.50 11.28
N GLY A 159 12.55 -16.27 10.82
CA GLY A 159 13.08 -15.75 9.56
C GLY A 159 12.16 -15.98 8.35
N ILE A 160 10.97 -16.57 8.53
CA ILE A 160 9.99 -16.65 7.44
C ILE A 160 9.51 -15.24 7.09
N ILE A 161 9.57 -14.89 5.80
CA ILE A 161 9.11 -13.62 5.28
C ILE A 161 7.69 -13.81 4.74
N TYR A 162 6.72 -13.12 5.34
CA TYR A 162 5.36 -13.04 4.82
C TYR A 162 5.25 -11.78 3.98
N PHE A 163 4.72 -11.88 2.77
CA PHE A 163 4.66 -10.73 1.88
C PHE A 163 3.47 -10.80 0.94
N SER A 164 3.06 -9.65 0.44
CA SER A 164 1.94 -9.52 -0.49
C SER A 164 2.41 -9.35 -1.94
N ASP A 165 1.60 -9.90 -2.84
CA ASP A 165 1.58 -9.52 -4.25
C ASP A 165 0.22 -8.86 -4.48
N ALA A 166 0.20 -7.52 -4.55
CA ALA A 166 -1.02 -6.73 -4.55
C ALA A 166 -1.94 -7.06 -5.71
N SER A 167 -1.36 -7.30 -6.87
CA SER A 167 -2.09 -7.72 -8.07
C SER A 167 -1.20 -8.59 -8.92
N SER A 168 -1.67 -9.79 -9.25
CA SER A 168 -1.02 -10.63 -10.25
C SER A 168 -1.31 -10.18 -11.70
N ARG A 169 -2.09 -9.10 -11.89
CA ARG A 169 -2.53 -8.62 -13.21
C ARG A 169 -1.99 -7.24 -13.57
N PHE A 170 -2.07 -6.28 -12.64
CA PHE A 170 -1.67 -4.90 -12.88
C PHE A 170 -0.36 -4.59 -12.19
N HIS A 171 0.52 -3.84 -12.86
CA HIS A 171 1.75 -3.34 -12.26
C HIS A 171 1.51 -1.99 -11.59
N GLN A 172 2.50 -1.50 -10.84
CA GLN A 172 2.41 -0.27 -10.06
C GLN A 172 1.76 0.94 -10.77
N PRO A 173 2.08 1.31 -12.02
CA PRO A 173 1.46 2.47 -12.68
C PRO A 173 -0.05 2.30 -12.92
N ASP A 174 -0.53 1.06 -12.87
CA ASP A 174 -1.87 0.64 -13.22
C ASP A 174 -2.72 0.24 -11.99
N TYR A 175 -2.28 0.54 -10.77
CA TYR A 175 -3.04 0.25 -9.54
C TYR A 175 -4.51 0.71 -9.61
N ALA A 176 -4.78 1.91 -10.14
CA ALA A 176 -6.15 2.41 -10.24
C ALA A 176 -6.98 1.69 -11.31
N LEU A 177 -6.38 0.98 -12.27
CA LEU A 177 -7.13 0.06 -13.14
C LEU A 177 -7.63 -1.14 -12.34
N ASP A 178 -6.84 -1.64 -11.39
CA ASP A 178 -7.27 -2.72 -10.49
C ASP A 178 -8.45 -2.29 -9.62
N LEU A 179 -8.40 -1.08 -9.04
CA LEU A 179 -9.55 -0.46 -8.35
C LEU A 179 -10.81 -0.45 -9.23
N LEU A 180 -10.67 0.04 -10.47
CA LEU A 180 -11.78 0.10 -11.41
C LEU A 180 -12.26 -1.28 -11.85
N GLU A 181 -11.37 -2.26 -11.96
CA GLU A 181 -11.75 -3.62 -12.30
C GLU A 181 -12.52 -4.28 -11.16
N ALA A 182 -12.09 -4.03 -9.91
CA ALA A 182 -12.66 -4.56 -8.68
C ALA A 182 -12.71 -6.09 -8.65
N ARG A 183 -11.72 -6.76 -9.26
CA ARG A 183 -11.51 -8.21 -9.24
C ARG A 183 -10.38 -8.58 -8.29
N PRO A 184 -10.35 -9.82 -7.76
CA PRO A 184 -9.43 -10.17 -6.71
C PRO A 184 -8.14 -10.82 -7.27
N TRP A 185 -7.14 -10.01 -7.60
CA TRP A 185 -5.86 -10.50 -8.15
C TRP A 185 -4.74 -10.64 -7.12
N GLY A 186 -4.99 -10.23 -5.88
CA GLY A 186 -3.97 -10.20 -4.84
C GLY A 186 -3.71 -11.56 -4.19
N ARG A 187 -2.51 -11.71 -3.64
CA ARG A 187 -2.04 -12.93 -2.96
C ARG A 187 -1.27 -12.58 -1.69
N LEU A 188 -1.37 -13.45 -0.69
CA LEU A 188 -0.49 -13.46 0.49
C LEU A 188 0.43 -14.67 0.39
N LEU A 189 1.72 -14.47 0.58
CA LEU A 189 2.75 -15.48 0.40
C LEU A 189 3.65 -15.59 1.64
N ALA A 190 4.34 -16.73 1.75
CA ALA A 190 5.42 -16.95 2.71
C ALA A 190 6.66 -17.48 1.99
N TYR A 191 7.81 -16.85 2.22
CA TYR A 191 9.12 -17.23 1.72
C TYR A 191 10.00 -17.71 2.88
N ASN A 192 10.63 -18.87 2.72
CA ASN A 192 11.61 -19.39 3.65
C ASN A 192 13.02 -19.15 3.11
N PRO A 193 13.82 -18.23 3.68
CA PRO A 193 15.17 -17.94 3.20
C PRO A 193 16.16 -19.10 3.40
N ALA A 194 15.93 -19.98 4.37
CA ALA A 194 16.82 -21.12 4.61
C ALA A 194 16.71 -22.21 3.54
N THR A 195 15.52 -22.36 2.93
CA THR A 195 15.26 -23.39 1.91
C THR A 195 15.02 -22.82 0.51
N GLY A 196 14.80 -21.51 0.40
CA GLY A 196 14.38 -20.84 -0.84
C GLY A 196 12.95 -21.18 -1.28
N THR A 197 12.13 -21.78 -0.43
CA THR A 197 10.77 -22.23 -0.80
C THR A 197 9.73 -21.14 -0.58
N ILE A 198 8.79 -21.01 -1.52
CA ILE A 198 7.64 -20.09 -1.44
C ILE A 198 6.34 -20.87 -1.34
N ARG A 199 5.40 -20.36 -0.53
CA ARG A 199 4.03 -20.88 -0.42
C ARG A 199 3.03 -19.75 -0.58
N VAL A 200 1.99 -19.95 -1.38
CA VAL A 200 0.85 -19.03 -1.46
C VAL A 200 -0.18 -19.41 -0.38
N LEU A 201 -0.33 -18.55 0.63
CA LEU A 201 -1.20 -18.76 1.79
C LEU A 201 -2.66 -18.39 1.48
N MET A 202 -2.85 -17.25 0.79
CA MET A 202 -4.16 -16.78 0.36
C MET A 202 -4.11 -16.33 -1.11
N ARG A 203 -5.24 -16.51 -1.79
CA ARG A 203 -5.49 -16.06 -3.17
C ARG A 203 -6.77 -15.23 -3.16
N ASP A 204 -7.05 -14.63 -4.31
CA ASP A 204 -8.29 -13.92 -4.54
C ASP A 204 -8.53 -12.80 -3.51
N LEU A 205 -7.48 -12.03 -3.22
CA LEU A 205 -7.55 -10.80 -2.41
C LEU A 205 -7.82 -9.58 -3.31
N TYR A 206 -8.65 -8.65 -2.84
CA TYR A 206 -8.93 -7.40 -3.55
C TYR A 206 -7.86 -6.34 -3.26
N PHE A 207 -6.75 -6.42 -4.00
CA PHE A 207 -5.54 -5.62 -3.84
C PHE A 207 -4.87 -5.88 -2.49
N ALA A 208 -3.98 -6.88 -2.47
CA ALA A 208 -3.28 -7.33 -1.26
C ALA A 208 -2.14 -6.37 -0.91
N ASN A 209 -2.37 -5.47 0.03
CA ASN A 209 -1.42 -4.41 0.34
C ASN A 209 -0.65 -4.75 1.62
N GLY A 210 -0.87 -4.00 2.71
CA GLY A 210 -0.11 -4.15 3.95
C GLY A 210 -0.09 -5.56 4.55
N VAL A 211 1.03 -5.96 5.15
CA VAL A 211 1.23 -7.26 5.82
C VAL A 211 1.81 -7.08 7.22
N ALA A 212 1.17 -7.64 8.25
CA ALA A 212 1.68 -7.59 9.62
C ALA A 212 1.41 -8.87 10.41
N LEU A 213 2.41 -9.34 11.14
CA LEU A 213 2.28 -10.46 12.07
C LEU A 213 1.82 -9.96 13.45
N SER A 214 0.95 -10.77 14.07
CA SER A 214 0.61 -10.62 15.49
C SER A 214 1.82 -10.68 16.42
N ALA A 215 1.66 -10.16 17.63
CA ALA A 215 2.70 -10.13 18.67
C ALA A 215 3.25 -11.54 19.01
N ASN A 216 2.38 -12.56 18.96
CA ASN A 216 2.74 -13.96 19.21
C ASN A 216 2.98 -14.76 17.92
N GLU A 217 2.82 -14.14 16.76
CA GLU A 217 2.89 -14.78 15.44
C GLU A 217 1.91 -15.96 15.33
N ASP A 218 0.73 -15.81 15.93
CA ASP A 218 -0.37 -16.76 15.84
C ASP A 218 -1.12 -16.62 14.53
N PHE A 219 -1.08 -15.42 13.96
CA PHE A 219 -1.65 -15.05 12.67
C PHE A 219 -0.85 -13.93 11.99
N VAL A 220 -1.09 -13.78 10.69
CA VAL A 220 -0.63 -12.68 9.84
C VAL A 220 -1.84 -11.97 9.22
N LEU A 221 -1.76 -10.65 9.12
CA LEU A 221 -2.75 -9.79 8.52
C LEU A 221 -2.39 -9.49 7.06
N VAL A 222 -3.40 -9.28 6.23
CA VAL A 222 -3.23 -8.72 4.89
C VAL A 222 -4.38 -7.78 4.55
N ASN A 223 -4.06 -6.57 4.08
CA ASN A 223 -5.06 -5.58 3.71
C ASN A 223 -5.70 -5.91 2.36
N GLU A 224 -7.01 -5.69 2.25
CA GLU A 224 -7.70 -5.63 0.96
C GLU A 224 -8.14 -4.19 0.71
N THR A 225 -7.24 -3.40 0.12
CA THR A 225 -7.38 -1.95 -0.07
C THR A 225 -8.73 -1.60 -0.69
N TYR A 226 -9.15 -2.32 -1.73
CA TYR A 226 -10.39 -2.02 -2.47
C TYR A 226 -11.64 -2.68 -1.87
N ARG A 227 -11.54 -3.24 -0.67
CA ARG A 227 -12.67 -3.73 0.12
C ARG A 227 -12.79 -3.10 1.50
N TYR A 228 -11.97 -2.10 1.83
CA TYR A 228 -12.03 -1.41 3.12
C TYR A 228 -11.90 -2.38 4.30
N ARG A 229 -11.05 -3.41 4.19
CA ARG A 229 -10.99 -4.46 5.21
C ARG A 229 -9.59 -5.06 5.32
N ILE A 230 -9.40 -5.79 6.41
CA ILE A 230 -8.17 -6.53 6.71
C ILE A 230 -8.55 -7.99 6.96
N GLN A 231 -7.85 -8.90 6.29
CA GLN A 231 -7.98 -10.33 6.49
C GLN A 231 -6.95 -10.82 7.48
N ARG A 232 -7.29 -11.87 8.23
CA ARG A 232 -6.38 -12.60 9.12
C ARG A 232 -6.20 -14.02 8.64
N TYR A 233 -4.95 -14.44 8.43
CA TYR A 233 -4.58 -15.83 8.18
C TYR A 233 -3.94 -16.44 9.43
N TRP A 234 -4.52 -17.53 9.92
CA TRP A 234 -4.05 -18.21 11.13
C TRP A 234 -2.82 -19.07 10.82
N LEU A 235 -1.71 -18.80 11.50
CA LEU A 235 -0.44 -19.51 11.38
C LEU A 235 -0.33 -20.67 12.38
N LYS A 236 -0.90 -20.48 13.58
CA LYS A 236 -0.81 -21.43 14.69
C LYS A 236 -2.19 -21.75 15.28
N GLY A 237 -2.23 -22.73 16.17
CA GLY A 237 -3.42 -23.11 16.91
C GLY A 237 -4.46 -23.89 16.09
N PRO A 238 -5.67 -24.11 16.63
CA PRO A 238 -6.69 -24.97 16.03
C PRO A 238 -7.21 -24.50 14.67
N LYS A 239 -7.04 -23.20 14.36
CA LYS A 239 -7.44 -22.59 13.09
C LYS A 239 -6.30 -22.52 12.06
N ALA A 240 -5.11 -23.02 12.36
CA ALA A 240 -3.95 -22.88 11.47
C ALA A 240 -4.27 -23.32 10.03
N GLY A 241 -3.88 -22.49 9.06
CA GLY A 241 -4.15 -22.71 7.64
C GLY A 241 -5.48 -22.13 7.15
N THR A 242 -6.33 -21.60 8.04
CA THR A 242 -7.60 -20.94 7.71
C THR A 242 -7.47 -19.42 7.79
N HIS A 243 -8.49 -18.70 7.32
CA HIS A 243 -8.57 -17.25 7.42
C HIS A 243 -9.97 -16.78 7.81
N ASP A 244 -10.04 -15.60 8.43
CA ASP A 244 -11.28 -14.86 8.72
C ASP A 244 -11.06 -13.35 8.60
N LEU A 245 -12.13 -12.56 8.68
CA LEU A 245 -12.03 -11.10 8.71
C LEU A 245 -11.46 -10.66 10.06
N PHE A 246 -10.43 -9.80 10.01
CA PHE A 246 -9.89 -9.15 11.19
C PHE A 246 -10.72 -7.91 11.56
N ILE A 247 -10.92 -7.05 10.57
CA ILE A 247 -11.80 -5.88 10.63
C ILE A 247 -12.38 -5.64 9.23
N ASP A 248 -13.62 -5.16 9.17
CA ASP A 248 -14.32 -4.81 7.94
C ASP A 248 -14.85 -3.38 7.99
N ASN A 249 -15.20 -2.83 6.83
CA ASN A 249 -15.80 -1.50 6.67
C ASN A 249 -14.99 -0.34 7.28
N LEU A 250 -13.69 -0.31 7.00
CA LEU A 250 -12.77 0.77 7.39
C LEU A 250 -13.21 2.14 6.82
N PRO A 251 -12.89 3.25 7.50
CA PRO A 251 -13.26 4.61 7.09
C PRO A 251 -12.46 5.17 5.90
N GLY A 252 -11.49 4.42 5.39
CA GLY A 252 -10.62 4.79 4.27
C GLY A 252 -10.05 3.57 3.56
N LEU A 253 -9.31 3.77 2.48
CA LEU A 253 -8.59 2.71 1.77
C LEU A 253 -7.36 2.30 2.61
N PRO A 254 -7.29 1.08 3.17
CA PRO A 254 -6.10 0.63 3.90
C PRO A 254 -4.93 0.40 2.95
N ASP A 255 -3.77 0.87 3.34
CA ASP A 255 -2.51 0.73 2.61
C ASP A 255 -1.57 -0.17 3.43
N GLY A 256 -0.41 0.30 3.91
CA GLY A 256 0.46 -0.44 4.82
C GLY A 256 -0.19 -0.71 6.20
N VAL A 257 0.17 -1.85 6.78
CA VAL A 257 -0.13 -2.20 8.17
C VAL A 257 1.12 -2.71 8.85
N SER A 258 1.43 -2.17 10.02
CA SER A 258 2.58 -2.57 10.82
C SER A 258 2.15 -3.04 12.20
N GLY A 259 2.86 -4.01 12.75
CA GLY A 259 2.63 -4.50 14.12
C GLY A 259 3.76 -4.10 15.04
N ASN A 260 3.47 -3.41 16.15
CA ASN A 260 4.51 -3.04 17.13
C ASN A 260 4.99 -4.21 18.01
N ARG A 261 4.47 -5.43 17.74
CA ARG A 261 4.70 -6.69 18.47
C ARG A 261 4.39 -6.62 19.98
N LYS A 262 3.61 -5.63 20.40
CA LYS A 262 3.12 -5.40 21.76
C LYS A 262 1.59 -5.29 21.81
N GLY A 263 0.92 -5.67 20.73
CA GLY A 263 -0.53 -5.77 20.64
C GLY A 263 -1.22 -4.59 19.94
N THR A 264 -0.45 -3.70 19.30
CA THR A 264 -1.01 -2.63 18.45
C THR A 264 -0.60 -2.87 17.00
N PHE A 265 -1.57 -2.71 16.10
CA PHE A 265 -1.34 -2.55 14.67
C PHE A 265 -1.58 -1.10 14.25
N TRP A 266 -0.65 -0.51 13.51
CA TRP A 266 -0.84 0.79 12.87
C TRP A 266 -1.25 0.57 11.42
N VAL A 267 -2.38 1.13 11.02
CA VAL A 267 -2.92 0.99 9.66
C VAL A 267 -2.94 2.36 9.01
N ALA A 268 -2.14 2.53 7.96
CA ALA A 268 -2.21 3.72 7.13
C ALA A 268 -3.44 3.67 6.22
N LEU A 269 -4.15 4.79 6.11
CA LEU A 269 -5.27 4.94 5.19
C LEU A 269 -4.91 6.00 4.13
N ALA A 270 -4.60 5.56 2.91
CA ALA A 270 -4.15 6.43 1.83
C ALA A 270 -5.14 7.57 1.51
N THR A 271 -6.43 7.32 1.70
CA THR A 271 -7.46 8.36 1.56
C THR A 271 -8.76 7.93 2.28
N PRO A 272 -9.52 8.88 2.86
CA PRO A 272 -10.85 8.59 3.38
C PRO A 272 -11.81 8.17 2.26
N ARG A 273 -12.89 7.48 2.64
CA ARG A 273 -13.91 7.03 1.69
C ARG A 273 -14.60 8.19 0.98
N LYS A 274 -14.95 7.97 -0.28
CA LYS A 274 -15.71 8.92 -1.11
C LYS A 274 -16.98 8.27 -1.61
N ALA A 275 -18.14 8.81 -1.21
CA ALA A 275 -19.44 8.30 -1.65
C ALA A 275 -19.62 8.30 -3.19
N SER A 276 -18.89 9.13 -3.94
CA SER A 276 -18.89 9.07 -5.40
C SER A 276 -18.19 7.81 -5.95
N ILE A 277 -17.10 7.37 -5.31
CA ILE A 277 -16.37 6.15 -5.66
C ILE A 277 -17.22 4.92 -5.33
N ASP A 278 -17.80 4.88 -4.12
CA ASP A 278 -18.69 3.78 -3.70
C ASP A 278 -19.86 3.60 -4.68
N ARG A 279 -20.49 4.70 -5.11
CA ARG A 279 -21.58 4.65 -6.10
C ARG A 279 -21.11 4.23 -7.49
N MET A 280 -19.91 4.66 -7.90
CA MET A 280 -19.32 4.27 -9.18
C MET A 280 -19.04 2.76 -9.23
N HIS A 281 -18.62 2.15 -8.12
CA HIS A 281 -18.34 0.71 -8.05
C HIS A 281 -19.53 -0.19 -8.38
N MET A 282 -20.77 0.30 -8.20
CA MET A 282 -21.97 -0.43 -8.58
C MET A 282 -22.21 -0.49 -10.10
N HIS A 283 -21.46 0.27 -10.90
CA HIS A 283 -21.72 0.45 -12.34
C HIS A 283 -20.51 0.02 -13.19
N PRO A 284 -20.36 -1.29 -13.50
CA PRO A 284 -19.29 -1.81 -14.36
C PRO A 284 -19.04 -1.05 -15.65
N ARG A 285 -20.11 -0.67 -16.37
CA ARG A 285 -20.00 0.05 -17.65
C ARG A 285 -19.37 1.43 -17.49
N ILE A 286 -19.65 2.12 -16.38
CA ILE A 286 -19.06 3.42 -16.08
C ILE A 286 -17.56 3.25 -15.79
N LYS A 287 -17.19 2.25 -14.99
CA LYS A 287 -15.77 1.94 -14.70
C LYS A 287 -14.98 1.62 -15.97
N ASN A 288 -15.56 0.78 -16.84
CA ASN A 288 -14.98 0.46 -18.14
C ASN A 288 -14.80 1.68 -19.06
N LEU A 289 -15.70 2.66 -18.99
CA LEU A 289 -15.59 3.91 -19.75
C LEU A 289 -14.52 4.83 -19.16
N ILE A 290 -14.48 4.99 -17.83
CA ILE A 290 -13.45 5.78 -17.13
C ILE A 290 -12.06 5.23 -17.42
N ALA A 291 -11.89 3.91 -17.43
CA ALA A 291 -10.61 3.25 -17.71
C ALA A 291 -10.04 3.58 -19.10
N LYS A 292 -10.86 4.08 -20.04
CA LYS A 292 -10.43 4.52 -21.38
C LYS A 292 -10.08 6.01 -21.44
N LEU A 293 -10.45 6.79 -20.43
CA LEU A 293 -10.19 8.23 -20.40
C LEU A 293 -8.74 8.50 -19.97
N PRO A 294 -8.15 9.64 -20.37
CA PRO A 294 -6.89 10.12 -19.81
C PRO A 294 -6.93 10.20 -18.27
N ARG A 295 -5.81 9.84 -17.61
CA ARG A 295 -5.70 9.75 -16.13
C ARG A 295 -6.10 11.04 -15.40
N PHE A 296 -5.90 12.22 -15.98
CA PHE A 296 -6.27 13.49 -15.35
C PHE A 296 -7.78 13.65 -15.14
N MET A 297 -8.61 12.89 -15.87
CA MET A 297 -10.07 12.89 -15.77
C MET A 297 -10.59 11.89 -14.72
N TRP A 298 -9.72 11.04 -14.17
CA TRP A 298 -10.13 10.01 -13.23
C TRP A 298 -10.41 10.59 -11.85
N PRO A 299 -11.22 9.90 -11.04
CA PRO A 299 -11.40 10.30 -9.65
C PRO A 299 -10.06 10.38 -8.91
N LYS A 300 -9.82 11.51 -8.25
CA LYS A 300 -8.62 11.73 -7.44
C LYS A 300 -8.87 11.38 -5.97
N PRO A 301 -7.85 10.90 -5.24
CA PRO A 301 -7.87 10.78 -3.79
C PRO A 301 -8.24 12.11 -3.12
N VAL A 302 -8.82 12.04 -1.93
CA VAL A 302 -8.93 13.20 -1.05
C VAL A 302 -7.57 13.44 -0.42
N ARG A 303 -7.10 14.69 -0.47
CA ARG A 303 -5.92 15.13 0.26
C ARG A 303 -6.22 15.09 1.76
N TYR A 304 -5.58 14.17 2.47
CA TYR A 304 -5.84 13.86 3.86
C TYR A 304 -4.71 12.97 4.41
N GLY A 305 -4.26 13.17 5.64
CA GLY A 305 -3.41 12.22 6.37
C GLY A 305 -4.24 11.42 7.36
N TYR A 306 -4.18 10.09 7.33
CA TYR A 306 -5.04 9.25 8.14
C TYR A 306 -4.35 7.95 8.56
N VAL A 307 -4.29 7.70 9.86
CA VAL A 307 -3.76 6.46 10.44
C VAL A 307 -4.71 5.97 11.53
N LEU A 308 -4.93 4.66 11.61
CA LEU A 308 -5.64 4.01 12.69
C LEU A 308 -4.68 3.19 13.55
N ALA A 309 -4.97 3.09 14.85
CA ALA A 309 -4.42 2.06 15.72
C ALA A 309 -5.49 0.99 15.96
N LEU A 310 -5.15 -0.27 15.75
CA LEU A 310 -6.00 -1.43 16.08
C LEU A 310 -5.34 -2.26 17.18
N ASP A 311 -6.13 -2.92 18.01
CA ASP A 311 -5.62 -3.99 18.89
C ASP A 311 -5.59 -5.36 18.18
N GLU A 312 -5.11 -6.40 18.88
CA GLU A 312 -5.05 -7.79 18.39
C GLU A 312 -6.42 -8.45 18.14
N GLN A 313 -7.51 -7.79 18.52
CA GLN A 313 -8.88 -8.25 18.28
C GLN A 313 -9.51 -7.56 17.06
N GLY A 314 -8.84 -6.55 16.49
CA GLY A 314 -9.33 -5.78 15.36
C GLY A 314 -10.16 -4.56 15.78
N GLU A 315 -10.14 -4.18 17.06
CA GLU A 315 -10.86 -3.00 17.53
C GLU A 315 -10.02 -1.73 17.32
N ILE A 316 -10.66 -0.66 16.83
CA ILE A 316 -10.01 0.62 16.64
C ILE A 316 -9.81 1.29 18.00
N THR A 317 -8.56 1.47 18.41
CA THR A 317 -8.20 2.06 19.71
C THR A 317 -7.90 3.55 19.62
N SER A 318 -7.45 4.03 18.46
CA SER A 318 -7.14 5.44 18.22
C SER A 318 -7.16 5.76 16.73
N SER A 319 -7.31 7.03 16.39
CA SER A 319 -7.11 7.53 15.03
C SER A 319 -6.37 8.86 15.01
N LEU A 320 -5.47 8.99 14.03
CA LEU A 320 -4.61 10.14 13.83
C LEU A 320 -4.94 10.78 12.48
N HIS A 321 -5.14 12.09 12.48
CA HIS A 321 -5.63 12.80 11.30
C HIS A 321 -4.80 14.06 11.00
N ASP A 322 -4.66 14.35 9.70
CA ASP A 322 -4.40 15.66 9.12
C ASP A 322 -5.49 15.93 8.07
N PRO A 323 -6.60 16.59 8.43
CA PRO A 323 -7.71 16.85 7.53
C PRO A 323 -7.36 17.78 6.37
N SER A 324 -6.31 18.60 6.50
CA SER A 324 -5.84 19.48 5.44
C SER A 324 -5.00 18.75 4.40
N GLY A 325 -4.29 17.71 4.85
CA GLY A 325 -3.24 17.02 4.12
C GLY A 325 -2.09 17.94 3.68
N GLU A 326 -1.93 19.13 4.29
CA GLU A 326 -0.82 20.02 3.98
C GLU A 326 0.48 19.57 4.65
N HIS A 327 0.37 19.00 5.85
CA HIS A 327 1.51 18.53 6.63
C HIS A 327 1.90 17.13 6.21
N LEU A 328 0.94 16.21 6.27
CA LEU A 328 1.03 14.83 5.80
C LEU A 328 -0.23 14.47 5.03
N GLU A 329 -0.06 14.05 3.78
CA GLU A 329 -1.14 13.55 2.93
C GLU A 329 -0.81 12.16 2.42
N MET A 330 -1.85 11.37 2.16
CA MET A 330 -1.72 10.04 1.58
C MET A 330 -0.63 9.26 2.32
N VAL A 331 -0.85 9.10 3.62
CA VAL A 331 0.01 8.27 4.46
C VAL A 331 -0.21 6.83 4.00
N THR A 332 0.89 6.15 3.66
CA THR A 332 0.85 4.79 3.11
C THR A 332 1.52 3.78 4.02
N SER A 333 2.39 4.24 4.91
CA SER A 333 3.01 3.43 5.98
C SER A 333 3.00 4.18 7.31
N ALA A 334 2.98 3.43 8.41
CA ALA A 334 3.03 3.95 9.77
C ALA A 334 3.80 2.99 10.67
N GLU A 335 5.08 3.26 10.92
CA GLU A 335 6.00 2.33 11.59
C GLU A 335 6.39 2.81 12.98
N GLU A 336 6.09 2.00 14.01
CA GLU A 336 6.43 2.32 15.40
C GLU A 336 7.85 1.87 15.72
N HIS A 337 8.70 2.81 16.12
CA HIS A 337 10.05 2.51 16.58
C HIS A 337 10.47 3.47 17.70
N ASN A 338 10.91 2.91 18.83
CA ASN A 338 11.42 3.65 19.99
C ASN A 338 10.56 4.85 20.46
N GLY A 339 9.24 4.67 20.53
CA GLY A 339 8.29 5.69 21.01
C GLY A 339 7.96 6.78 19.98
N TYR A 340 8.34 6.56 18.73
CA TYR A 340 7.96 7.39 17.59
C TYR A 340 7.20 6.56 16.56
N LEU A 341 6.29 7.22 15.85
CA LEU A 341 5.62 6.70 14.68
C LEU A 341 6.19 7.41 13.44
N TYR A 342 6.78 6.63 12.53
CA TYR A 342 7.36 7.09 11.28
C TYR A 342 6.34 6.90 10.16
N LEU A 343 6.17 7.91 9.31
CA LEU A 343 5.04 8.00 8.37
C LEU A 343 5.58 8.24 6.96
N GLY A 344 5.37 7.26 6.07
CA GLY A 344 5.68 7.35 4.65
C GLY A 344 4.47 7.74 3.78
N SER A 345 4.73 7.98 2.50
CA SER A 345 3.74 8.38 1.49
C SER A 345 4.22 8.12 0.08
N LEU A 346 3.29 7.78 -0.81
CA LEU A 346 3.54 7.60 -2.25
C LEU A 346 4.01 8.88 -2.98
N HIS A 347 3.64 10.07 -2.50
CA HIS A 347 3.69 11.30 -3.33
C HIS A 347 4.18 12.57 -2.63
N ASN A 348 4.46 12.51 -1.33
CA ASN A 348 4.99 13.68 -0.63
C ASN A 348 6.53 13.77 -0.75
N ASP A 349 7.11 14.84 -0.23
CA ASP A 349 8.55 15.11 -0.25
C ASP A 349 9.22 14.98 1.12
N ARG A 350 8.71 14.12 2.02
CA ARG A 350 9.10 14.10 3.43
C ARG A 350 8.75 12.79 4.14
N ILE A 351 9.45 12.48 5.23
CA ILE A 351 9.05 11.43 6.17
C ILE A 351 8.48 12.10 7.43
N GLY A 352 7.29 11.72 7.86
CA GLY A 352 6.73 12.18 9.13
C GLY A 352 7.32 11.42 10.30
N ARG A 353 7.61 12.10 11.42
CA ARG A 353 7.96 11.46 12.70
C ARG A 353 7.12 12.06 13.83
N LEU A 354 6.13 11.31 14.29
CA LEU A 354 5.25 11.70 15.38
C LEU A 354 5.72 11.05 16.69
N LYS A 355 5.68 11.78 17.80
CA LYS A 355 5.94 11.21 19.13
C LYS A 355 4.66 10.57 19.66
N LEU A 356 4.74 9.32 20.15
CA LEU A 356 3.62 8.56 20.69
C LEU A 356 3.30 8.92 22.14
#